data_AF-A0A166X9V8-F1
#
_entry.id   AF-A0A166X9V8-F1
#
_cell.length_a   1.000
_cell.length_b   1.000
_cell.length_c   1.000
_cell.angle_alpha   90.00
_cell.angle_beta   90.00
_cell.angle_gamma   90.00
#
_symmetry.space_group_name_H-M   'P 1'
#
loop_
_entity.id
_entity.type
_entity.pdbx_description
1 polymer ?
#
loop_
_entity_poly.entity_id
_entity_poly.type
_entity_poly.pdbx_seq_one_letter_code
_entity_poly.pdbx_strand_id
1 'polypeptide(L)'
;MCCLLSSMTIGPVLAMTTPRQSSRAPAVADTVTTPTPASRKWAAASSAKKVKAPMPRPPATFELLVIATPAPKVTRTAQSQAPKNLAISMFEWHHLKPNTSPCIPLTNMNGWDSLRKQVALMTSPKTPPFLVLEMLSPVILAGAAPMPWHAASTTGVDEYQGDDDGPIDNSVYKKAKLDDDLKSTASALADKYPPGLCAMHPTVACFHHRPTNLHFNLTDRPRRLVWAASICTGAATMEKIPIGSN
;
A
#
# COMPACT_ATOMS: atom_id res chain seq x y z
N MET A 1 33.01 -41.15 -37.94
CA MET A 1 32.36 -39.82 -37.98
C MET A 1 33.07 -38.93 -36.99
N CYS A 2 33.95 -38.08 -37.49
CA CYS A 2 34.77 -37.14 -36.72
C CYS A 2 34.07 -35.77 -36.72
N CYS A 3 33.79 -35.21 -35.55
CA CYS A 3 33.39 -33.81 -35.44
C CYS A 3 34.52 -33.03 -34.75
N LEU A 4 35.00 -32.05 -35.50
CA LEU A 4 36.15 -31.19 -35.24
C LEU A 4 35.87 -30.21 -34.08
N LEU A 5 36.83 -30.14 -33.16
CA LEU A 5 36.95 -29.09 -32.16
C LEU A 5 37.64 -27.88 -32.82
N SER A 6 36.90 -26.78 -32.97
CA SER A 6 37.47 -25.47 -33.33
C SER A 6 37.76 -24.69 -32.06
N SER A 7 39.04 -24.58 -31.71
CA SER A 7 39.54 -23.64 -30.70
C SER A 7 39.58 -22.23 -31.30
N MET A 8 38.80 -21.30 -30.73
CA MET A 8 38.94 -19.87 -31.02
C MET A 8 39.85 -19.22 -29.98
N THR A 9 41.00 -18.74 -30.44
CA THR A 9 41.97 -17.93 -29.71
C THR A 9 41.47 -16.47 -29.68
N ILE A 10 41.22 -15.93 -28.49
CA ILE A 10 40.91 -14.49 -28.30
C ILE A 10 42.19 -13.80 -27.83
N GLY A 11 42.69 -12.86 -28.64
CA GLY A 11 43.88 -12.06 -28.37
C GLY A 11 43.64 -10.93 -27.34
N PRO A 12 44.71 -10.32 -26.81
CA PRO A 12 44.62 -9.30 -25.78
C PRO A 12 44.23 -7.93 -26.34
N VAL A 13 43.24 -7.29 -25.71
CA VAL A 13 42.83 -5.90 -25.99
C VAL A 13 43.64 -4.97 -25.10
N LEU A 14 44.45 -4.12 -25.73
CA LEU A 14 45.19 -3.02 -25.10
C LEU A 14 44.22 -1.97 -24.55
N ALA A 15 44.29 -1.73 -23.23
CA ALA A 15 43.58 -0.66 -22.56
C ALA A 15 44.25 0.70 -22.82
N MET A 16 43.53 1.63 -23.45
CA MET A 16 43.92 3.04 -23.50
C MET A 16 43.22 3.80 -22.37
N THR A 17 43.99 4.19 -21.37
CA THR A 17 43.60 5.09 -20.29
C THR A 17 43.78 6.54 -20.74
N THR A 18 42.70 7.30 -20.84
CA THR A 18 42.75 8.77 -20.99
C THR A 18 42.46 9.45 -19.66
N PRO A 19 43.27 10.43 -19.21
CA PRO A 19 43.03 11.16 -17.97
C PRO A 19 41.92 12.21 -18.14
N ARG A 20 40.98 12.22 -17.19
CA ARG A 20 39.87 13.17 -17.10
C ARG A 20 40.35 14.48 -16.48
N GLN A 21 40.44 15.53 -17.29
CA GLN A 21 40.73 16.89 -16.85
C GLN A 21 39.57 17.43 -15.99
N SER A 22 39.91 17.86 -14.77
CA SER A 22 39.01 18.51 -13.80
C SER A 22 39.17 20.02 -13.93
N SER A 23 38.18 20.69 -14.52
CA SER A 23 38.09 22.15 -14.53
C SER A 23 37.04 22.61 -13.52
N ARG A 24 37.54 23.05 -12.37
CA ARG A 24 36.84 23.71 -11.28
C ARG A 24 36.48 25.15 -11.72
N ALA A 25 35.20 25.52 -11.66
CA ALA A 25 34.75 26.90 -11.81
C ALA A 25 34.45 27.51 -10.42
N PRO A 26 34.66 28.83 -10.25
CA PRO A 26 34.61 29.51 -8.95
C PRO A 26 33.18 29.85 -8.48
N ALA A 27 33.03 29.89 -7.16
CA ALA A 27 31.83 30.28 -6.45
C ALA A 27 31.51 31.77 -6.65
N VAL A 28 30.27 32.06 -7.05
CA VAL A 28 29.70 33.40 -7.03
C VAL A 28 28.87 33.49 -5.74
N ALA A 29 29.23 34.43 -4.88
CA ALA A 29 28.55 34.68 -3.62
C ALA A 29 27.34 35.58 -3.86
N ASP A 30 26.13 35.02 -3.77
CA ASP A 30 24.90 35.80 -3.76
C ASP A 30 24.54 36.21 -2.33
N THR A 31 24.51 37.51 -2.13
CA THR A 31 24.13 38.20 -0.90
C THR A 31 22.61 38.13 -0.75
N VAL A 32 22.11 37.34 0.20
CA VAL A 32 20.68 37.28 0.54
C VAL A 32 20.37 38.38 1.56
N THR A 33 19.72 39.43 1.10
CA THR A 33 19.10 40.46 1.95
C THR A 33 17.73 39.96 2.41
N THR A 34 17.59 39.70 3.71
CA THR A 34 16.33 39.28 4.33
C THR A 34 15.44 40.52 4.63
N PRO A 35 14.20 40.61 4.12
CA PRO A 35 13.27 41.64 4.56
C PRO A 35 12.51 41.23 5.84
N THR A 36 12.50 42.16 6.79
CA THR A 36 11.82 42.13 8.09
C THR A 36 10.29 41.94 7.94
N PRO A 37 9.63 41.05 8.71
CA PRO A 37 8.18 40.94 8.69
C PRO A 37 7.51 42.08 9.46
N ALA A 38 6.69 42.86 8.76
CA ALA A 38 5.84 43.90 9.32
C ALA A 38 4.72 43.30 10.21
N SER A 39 4.60 43.84 11.41
CA SER A 39 3.60 43.53 12.43
C SER A 39 2.19 43.86 11.94
N ARG A 40 1.36 42.85 11.65
CA ARG A 40 -0.07 43.02 11.38
C ARG A 40 -0.85 43.04 12.70
N LYS A 41 -1.33 44.22 13.08
CA LYS A 41 -2.37 44.41 14.09
C LYS A 41 -3.68 43.77 13.61
N TRP A 42 -4.19 42.80 14.36
CA TRP A 42 -5.54 42.27 14.18
C TRP A 42 -6.53 43.20 14.87
N ALA A 43 -7.42 43.83 14.10
CA ALA A 43 -8.56 44.57 14.63
C ALA A 43 -9.64 43.57 15.06
N ALA A 44 -10.11 43.70 16.30
CA ALA A 44 -11.19 42.89 16.85
C ALA A 44 -12.52 43.27 16.19
N ALA A 45 -13.12 42.32 15.45
CA ALA A 45 -14.49 42.45 14.97
C ALA A 45 -15.47 42.00 16.06
N SER A 46 -16.45 42.86 16.33
CA SER A 46 -17.49 42.75 17.34
C SER A 46 -18.42 41.54 17.14
N SER A 47 -18.65 40.79 18.22
CA SER A 47 -19.62 39.69 18.31
C SER A 47 -21.07 40.18 18.14
N ALA A 48 -21.72 39.78 17.06
CA ALA A 48 -23.18 39.82 16.94
C ALA A 48 -23.81 38.60 17.64
N LYS A 49 -24.69 38.86 18.62
CA LYS A 49 -25.49 37.86 19.34
C LYS A 49 -26.37 37.09 18.36
N LYS A 50 -26.05 35.81 18.12
CA LYS A 50 -26.87 34.89 17.34
C LYS A 50 -27.98 34.31 18.22
N VAL A 51 -29.22 34.61 17.87
CA VAL A 51 -30.44 34.08 18.48
C VAL A 51 -30.49 32.56 18.27
N LYS A 52 -30.75 31.82 19.36
CA LYS A 52 -30.77 30.36 19.43
C LYS A 52 -32.12 29.84 18.91
N ALA A 53 -32.11 29.28 17.70
CA ALA A 53 -33.26 28.56 17.15
C ALA A 53 -33.48 27.21 17.90
N PRO A 54 -34.73 26.77 18.07
CA PRO A 54 -35.04 25.49 18.71
C PRO A 54 -34.54 24.31 17.86
N MET A 55 -33.90 23.36 18.54
CA MET A 55 -33.19 22.22 17.96
C MET A 55 -34.18 21.18 17.42
N PRO A 56 -34.06 20.72 16.17
CA PRO A 56 -34.89 19.64 15.65
C PRO A 56 -34.53 18.31 16.34
N ARG A 57 -35.57 17.55 16.70
CA ARG A 57 -35.48 16.21 17.29
C ARG A 57 -34.72 15.28 16.33
N PRO A 58 -33.69 14.53 16.76
CA PRO A 58 -33.00 13.60 15.89
C PRO A 58 -33.93 12.42 15.51
N PRO A 59 -33.92 11.96 14.24
CA PRO A 59 -34.61 10.74 13.85
C PRO A 59 -33.95 9.51 14.48
N ALA A 60 -34.80 8.51 14.67
CA ALA A 60 -34.50 7.23 15.29
C ALA A 60 -33.49 6.40 14.48
N THR A 61 -32.64 5.68 15.22
CA THR A 61 -31.91 4.45 14.84
C THR A 61 -31.01 4.53 13.60
N PHE A 62 -29.70 4.54 13.82
CA PHE A 62 -28.68 4.35 12.78
C PHE A 62 -28.27 2.88 12.75
N GLU A 63 -28.23 2.26 11.58
CA GLU A 63 -27.59 0.96 11.38
C GLU A 63 -26.07 1.16 11.27
N LEU A 64 -25.32 0.54 12.18
CA LEU A 64 -23.86 0.46 12.11
C LEU A 64 -23.51 -0.51 10.98
N LEU A 65 -23.15 0.00 9.81
CA LEU A 65 -22.60 -0.81 8.73
C LEU A 65 -21.18 -1.26 9.11
N VAL A 66 -21.09 -2.35 9.87
CA VAL A 66 -19.85 -3.10 10.01
C VAL A 66 -19.57 -3.74 8.66
N ILE A 67 -18.64 -3.19 7.90
CA ILE A 67 -18.16 -3.81 6.65
C ILE A 67 -17.29 -5.01 7.06
N ALA A 68 -17.95 -6.11 7.44
CA ALA A 68 -17.34 -7.42 7.38
C ALA A 68 -17.26 -7.79 5.89
N THR A 69 -16.08 -8.09 5.39
CA THR A 69 -15.89 -8.66 4.04
C THR A 69 -16.90 -9.80 3.83
N PRO A 70 -17.73 -9.75 2.77
CA PRO A 70 -18.83 -10.70 2.61
C PRO A 70 -18.26 -12.11 2.37
N ALA A 71 -18.47 -13.01 3.33
CA ALA A 71 -18.43 -14.44 3.09
C ALA A 71 -19.71 -14.87 2.33
N PRO A 72 -19.66 -15.93 1.50
CA PRO A 72 -20.78 -16.34 0.66
C PRO A 72 -22.04 -16.66 1.48
N LYS A 73 -23.20 -16.27 0.94
CA LYS A 73 -24.53 -16.42 1.55
C LYS A 73 -24.86 -17.89 1.80
N VAL A 74 -24.55 -18.36 3.01
CA VAL A 74 -25.15 -19.58 3.56
C VAL A 74 -26.25 -19.15 4.52
N THR A 75 -27.50 -19.38 4.12
CA THR A 75 -28.69 -19.12 4.95
C THR A 75 -28.74 -20.15 6.08
N ARG A 76 -27.92 -19.94 7.12
CA ARG A 76 -27.98 -20.70 8.36
C ARG A 76 -28.61 -19.81 9.41
N THR A 77 -29.72 -20.26 9.99
CA THR A 77 -30.35 -19.67 11.17
C THR A 77 -29.36 -19.79 12.34
N ALA A 78 -28.43 -18.84 12.42
CA ALA A 78 -27.41 -18.80 13.46
C ALA A 78 -28.06 -18.28 14.73
N GLN A 79 -28.19 -19.17 15.73
CA GLN A 79 -28.38 -18.75 17.11
C GLN A 79 -27.30 -17.72 17.44
N SER A 80 -27.72 -16.50 17.76
CA SER A 80 -26.88 -15.41 18.28
C SER A 80 -26.35 -15.80 19.67
N GLN A 81 -25.42 -16.74 19.73
CA GLN A 81 -24.53 -16.84 20.87
C GLN A 81 -23.41 -15.84 20.63
N ALA A 82 -23.39 -14.77 21.42
CA ALA A 82 -22.24 -13.87 21.48
C ALA A 82 -20.98 -14.74 21.62
N PRO A 83 -19.98 -14.61 20.74
CA PRO A 83 -18.78 -15.41 20.84
C PRO A 83 -18.15 -15.14 22.20
N LYS A 84 -18.19 -16.13 23.10
CA LYS A 84 -17.67 -16.02 24.48
C LYS A 84 -16.17 -15.71 24.53
N ASN A 85 -15.51 -15.67 23.37
CA ASN A 85 -14.07 -15.56 23.19
C ASN A 85 -13.64 -14.28 22.47
N LEU A 86 -14.55 -13.35 22.15
CA LEU A 86 -14.13 -12.04 21.65
C LEU A 86 -13.74 -11.17 22.86
N ALA A 87 -12.44 -11.12 23.14
CA ALA A 87 -11.90 -10.23 24.15
C ALA A 87 -12.08 -8.78 23.69
N ILE A 88 -13.16 -8.13 24.15
CA ILE A 88 -13.47 -6.71 23.86
C ILE A 88 -12.29 -5.81 24.23
N SER A 89 -11.43 -6.26 25.15
CA SER A 89 -10.21 -5.57 25.55
C SER A 89 -9.13 -5.48 24.47
N MET A 90 -9.22 -6.23 23.37
CA MET A 90 -8.22 -6.25 22.29
C MET A 90 -8.58 -5.37 21.10
N PHE A 91 -9.70 -4.63 21.17
CA PHE A 91 -10.07 -3.71 20.10
C PHE A 91 -9.34 -2.38 20.25
N GLU A 92 -8.71 -1.98 19.16
CA GLU A 92 -8.11 -0.67 18.98
C GLU A 92 -8.79 0.01 17.79
N TRP A 93 -8.79 1.34 17.78
CA TRP A 93 -9.37 2.10 16.67
C TRP A 93 -8.46 3.25 16.26
N HIS A 94 -8.52 3.62 14.99
CA HIS A 94 -7.83 4.80 14.49
C HIS A 94 -8.61 5.43 13.32
N HIS A 95 -8.21 6.65 12.96
CA HIS A 95 -8.75 7.36 11.81
C HIS A 95 -8.18 6.82 10.51
N LEU A 96 -9.03 6.57 9.51
CA LEU A 96 -8.57 6.21 8.17
C LEU A 96 -7.67 7.31 7.56
N LYS A 97 -7.89 8.58 7.94
CA LYS A 97 -7.09 9.72 7.51
C LYS A 97 -6.81 10.68 8.68
N PRO A 98 -5.54 11.04 8.94
CA PRO A 98 -4.34 10.55 8.27
C PRO A 98 -4.05 9.08 8.62
N ASN A 99 -3.48 8.32 7.67
CA ASN A 99 -3.09 6.91 7.87
C ASN A 99 -2.00 6.71 8.94
N THR A 100 -1.43 7.81 9.45
CA THR A 100 -0.42 7.84 10.50
C THR A 100 -1.03 8.06 11.88
N SER A 101 -2.35 7.96 12.02
CA SER A 101 -3.01 8.16 13.30
C SER A 101 -2.68 7.01 14.25
N PRO A 102 -2.34 7.29 15.52
CA PRO A 102 -2.07 6.22 16.48
C PRO A 102 -3.32 5.38 16.73
N CYS A 103 -3.15 4.06 16.88
CA CYS A 103 -4.20 3.17 17.35
C CYS A 103 -4.51 3.46 18.82
N ILE A 104 -5.79 3.67 19.12
CA ILE A 104 -6.29 4.00 20.44
C ILE A 104 -7.08 2.81 20.99
N PRO A 105 -6.68 2.22 22.12
CA PRO A 105 -7.37 1.06 22.67
C PRO A 105 -8.73 1.45 23.26
N LEU A 106 -9.75 0.62 23.01
CA LEU A 106 -11.10 0.82 23.57
C LEU A 106 -11.20 0.49 25.06
N THR A 107 -10.18 -0.15 25.64
CA THR A 107 -10.07 -0.36 27.09
C THR A 107 -9.84 0.93 27.86
N ASN A 108 -9.26 1.94 27.21
CA ASN A 108 -9.03 3.23 27.83
C ASN A 108 -10.30 4.10 27.77
N MET A 109 -10.77 4.59 28.92
CA MET A 109 -11.93 5.49 29.00
C MET A 109 -11.78 6.71 28.08
N ASN A 110 -10.57 7.27 27.99
CA ASN A 110 -10.27 8.39 27.09
C ASN A 110 -10.40 7.99 25.61
N GLY A 111 -10.02 6.75 25.29
CA GLY A 111 -10.14 6.20 23.94
C GLY A 111 -11.59 5.98 23.53
N TRP A 112 -12.41 5.46 24.44
CA TRP A 112 -13.84 5.33 24.25
C TRP A 112 -14.55 6.67 24.07
N ASP A 113 -14.21 7.67 24.89
CA ASP A 113 -14.76 9.01 24.79
C ASP A 113 -14.38 9.70 23.47
N SER A 114 -13.14 9.51 23.04
CA SER A 114 -12.69 10.00 21.74
C SER A 114 -13.46 9.34 20.59
N LEU A 115 -13.65 8.01 20.63
CA LEU A 115 -14.46 7.29 19.63
C LEU A 115 -15.89 7.84 19.58
N ARG A 116 -16.55 7.99 20.73
CA ARG A 116 -17.93 8.53 20.80
C ARG A 116 -18.03 9.93 20.22
N LYS A 117 -17.07 10.80 20.52
CA LYS A 117 -17.01 12.16 19.94
C LYS A 117 -16.85 12.10 18.42
N GLN A 118 -16.00 11.22 17.91
CA GLN A 118 -15.80 11.08 16.46
C GLN A 118 -17.05 10.53 15.77
N VAL A 119 -17.67 9.48 16.30
CA VAL A 119 -18.94 8.97 15.76
C VAL A 119 -20.02 10.06 15.75
N ALA A 120 -20.09 10.89 16.79
CA ALA A 120 -21.00 12.03 16.82
C ALA A 120 -20.66 13.07 15.74
N LEU A 121 -19.38 13.36 15.48
CA LEU A 121 -18.95 14.28 14.42
C LEU A 121 -19.18 13.72 13.01
N MET A 122 -19.09 12.39 12.84
CA MET A 122 -19.32 11.69 11.57
C MET A 122 -20.79 11.69 11.14
N THR A 123 -21.72 12.06 12.02
CA THR A 123 -23.11 12.33 11.63
C THR A 123 -23.25 13.59 10.76
N SER A 124 -22.19 14.39 10.62
CA SER A 124 -22.18 15.55 9.75
C SER A 124 -21.98 15.13 8.27
N PRO A 125 -22.73 15.72 7.32
CA PRO A 125 -22.65 15.36 5.90
C PRO A 125 -21.33 15.77 5.22
N LYS A 126 -20.41 16.42 5.94
CA LYS A 126 -19.18 17.00 5.37
C LYS A 126 -17.92 16.17 5.63
N THR A 127 -17.97 15.18 6.52
CA THR A 127 -16.81 14.36 6.89
C THR A 127 -17.01 12.92 6.45
N PRO A 128 -16.09 12.33 5.65
CA PRO A 128 -16.21 10.94 5.22
C PRO A 128 -16.17 10.01 6.46
N PRO A 129 -17.19 9.16 6.66
CA PRO A 129 -17.46 8.52 7.93
C PRO A 129 -16.74 7.16 8.04
N PHE A 130 -15.42 7.14 7.89
CA PHE A 130 -14.67 5.88 8.02
C PHE A 130 -13.83 5.86 9.31
N LEU A 131 -14.13 4.88 10.15
CA LEU A 131 -13.32 4.48 11.30
C LEU A 131 -12.83 3.06 11.02
N VAL A 132 -11.58 2.79 11.36
CA VAL A 132 -11.02 1.44 11.30
C VAL A 132 -11.01 0.89 12.73
N LEU A 133 -11.68 -0.23 12.94
CA LEU A 133 -11.57 -1.02 14.15
C LEU A 133 -10.62 -2.17 13.86
N GLU A 134 -9.51 -2.22 14.57
CA GLU A 134 -8.55 -3.31 14.51
C GLU A 134 -8.71 -4.19 15.74
N MET A 135 -8.57 -5.49 15.53
CA MET A 135 -8.53 -6.47 16.61
C MET A 135 -7.23 -7.24 16.46
N LEU A 136 -6.49 -7.39 17.56
CA LEU A 136 -5.32 -8.26 17.57
C LEU A 136 -5.72 -9.67 17.14
N SER A 137 -4.88 -10.31 16.35
CA SER A 137 -5.10 -11.70 15.93
C SER A 137 -5.29 -12.56 17.19
N PRO A 138 -6.35 -13.39 17.26
CA PRO A 138 -6.59 -14.21 18.43
C PRO A 138 -5.38 -15.10 18.68
N VAL A 139 -4.84 -15.04 19.90
CA VAL A 139 -3.74 -15.91 20.30
C VAL A 139 -4.28 -17.34 20.37
N ILE A 140 -3.99 -18.13 19.33
CA ILE A 140 -4.28 -19.56 19.33
C ILE A 140 -3.28 -20.19 20.30
N LEU A 141 -3.71 -20.42 21.54
CA LEU A 141 -2.92 -21.17 22.51
C LEU A 141 -2.63 -22.56 21.92
N ALA A 142 -1.35 -22.92 21.82
CA ALA A 142 -0.90 -24.22 21.35
C ALA A 142 -1.55 -25.31 22.22
N GLY A 143 -2.53 -26.02 21.68
CA GLY A 143 -3.35 -27.00 22.40
C GLY A 143 -4.86 -26.82 22.23
N ALA A 144 -5.32 -25.68 21.69
CA ALA A 144 -6.71 -25.55 21.26
C ALA A 144 -6.97 -26.48 20.07
N ALA A 145 -7.98 -27.35 20.20
CA ALA A 145 -8.39 -28.26 19.13
C ALA A 145 -8.60 -27.46 17.82
N PRO A 146 -8.16 -27.97 16.66
CA PRO A 146 -8.32 -27.28 15.40
C PRO A 146 -9.79 -26.93 15.20
N MET A 147 -10.08 -25.63 15.11
CA MET A 147 -11.44 -25.16 14.88
C MET A 147 -11.95 -25.76 13.56
N PRO A 148 -13.20 -26.24 13.49
CA PRO A 148 -13.71 -26.99 12.34
C PRO A 148 -13.73 -26.18 11.03
N TRP A 149 -13.66 -24.85 11.08
CA TRP A 149 -13.55 -24.01 9.88
C TRP A 149 -12.16 -23.97 9.25
N HIS A 150 -11.10 -24.38 9.96
CA HIS A 150 -9.75 -24.47 9.38
C HIS A 150 -9.56 -25.69 8.47
N ALA A 151 -10.48 -26.67 8.50
CA ALA A 151 -10.38 -27.89 7.72
C ALA A 151 -10.82 -27.73 6.24
N ALA A 152 -11.37 -26.58 5.83
CA ALA A 152 -12.07 -26.46 4.55
C ALA A 152 -11.38 -25.61 3.46
N SER A 153 -10.15 -25.13 3.65
CA SER A 153 -9.46 -24.28 2.66
C SER A 153 -8.44 -25.00 1.77
N THR A 154 -8.56 -26.31 1.62
CA THR A 154 -7.82 -27.06 0.59
C THR A 154 -8.79 -27.65 -0.42
N THR A 155 -8.62 -27.18 -1.67
CA THR A 155 -9.04 -27.79 -2.94
C THR A 155 -10.53 -27.89 -3.23
N GLY A 156 -11.01 -26.97 -4.05
CA GLY A 156 -12.31 -27.04 -4.74
C GLY A 156 -12.47 -25.84 -5.65
N VAL A 157 -11.77 -25.86 -6.79
CA VAL A 157 -12.06 -24.93 -7.90
C VAL A 157 -13.39 -25.41 -8.48
N ASP A 158 -14.49 -24.83 -8.00
CA ASP A 158 -15.81 -25.04 -8.56
C ASP A 158 -15.89 -24.25 -9.88
N GLU A 159 -15.82 -25.00 -10.98
CA GLU A 159 -15.90 -24.51 -12.35
C GLU A 159 -17.36 -24.12 -12.63
N TYR A 160 -17.76 -22.94 -12.17
CA TYR A 160 -19.13 -22.44 -12.34
C TYR A 160 -19.35 -22.01 -13.79
N GLN A 161 -19.85 -22.95 -14.60
CA GLN A 161 -20.27 -22.73 -15.97
C GLN A 161 -21.71 -22.18 -15.97
N GLY A 162 -21.84 -20.90 -15.63
CA GLY A 162 -23.10 -20.16 -15.74
C GLY A 162 -23.18 -19.43 -17.07
N ASP A 163 -24.03 -19.91 -17.97
CA ASP A 163 -24.60 -19.15 -19.09
C ASP A 163 -25.45 -18.00 -18.51
N ASP A 164 -24.79 -16.88 -18.20
CA ASP A 164 -25.46 -15.62 -17.88
C ASP A 164 -25.17 -14.65 -19.04
N ASP A 165 -26.09 -14.63 -20.01
CA ASP A 165 -26.18 -13.66 -21.12
C ASP A 165 -26.54 -12.24 -20.64
N GLY A 166 -25.97 -11.83 -19.49
CA GLY A 166 -25.98 -10.45 -19.04
C GLY A 166 -25.06 -9.60 -19.91
N PRO A 167 -25.31 -8.28 -20.04
CA PRO A 167 -24.44 -7.38 -20.79
C PRO A 167 -23.03 -7.48 -20.23
N ILE A 168 -22.13 -8.09 -21.01
CA ILE A 168 -20.77 -8.45 -20.66
C ILE A 168 -20.07 -7.24 -20.03
N ASP A 169 -19.94 -7.26 -18.72
CA ASP A 169 -19.12 -6.32 -18.00
C ASP A 169 -17.67 -6.58 -18.42
N ASN A 170 -17.15 -5.70 -19.27
CA ASN A 170 -15.77 -5.68 -19.77
C ASN A 170 -14.71 -5.65 -18.64
N SER A 171 -15.11 -5.59 -17.37
CA SER A 171 -14.25 -5.71 -16.20
C SER A 171 -13.40 -7.00 -16.17
N VAL A 172 -13.97 -8.15 -16.51
CA VAL A 172 -13.24 -9.45 -16.43
C VAL A 172 -12.12 -9.52 -17.47
N TYR A 173 -12.40 -9.10 -18.71
CA TYR A 173 -11.40 -9.07 -19.79
C TYR A 173 -10.26 -8.08 -19.51
N LYS A 174 -10.53 -6.97 -18.83
CA LYS A 174 -9.50 -6.02 -18.42
C LYS A 174 -8.54 -6.62 -17.39
N LYS A 175 -9.03 -7.45 -16.47
CA LYS A 175 -8.20 -8.03 -15.42
C LYS A 175 -7.22 -9.08 -15.96
N ALA A 176 -7.67 -9.96 -16.86
CA ALA A 176 -6.80 -10.96 -17.49
C ALA A 176 -5.65 -10.31 -18.27
N LYS A 177 -5.93 -9.24 -19.01
CA LYS A 177 -4.91 -8.50 -19.78
C LYS A 177 -3.84 -7.86 -18.90
N LEU A 178 -4.23 -7.34 -17.73
CA LEU A 178 -3.29 -6.73 -16.79
C LEU A 178 -2.25 -7.73 -16.26
N ASP A 179 -2.64 -8.98 -16.02
CA ASP A 179 -1.71 -10.01 -15.53
C ASP A 179 -0.69 -10.42 -16.59
N ASP A 180 -1.07 -10.44 -17.86
CA ASP A 180 -0.16 -10.73 -18.97
C ASP A 180 0.81 -9.56 -19.23
N ASP A 181 0.32 -8.33 -19.22
CA ASP A 181 1.15 -7.12 -19.32
C ASP A 181 2.16 -7.03 -18.16
N LEU A 182 1.74 -7.44 -16.96
CA LEU A 182 2.59 -7.46 -15.76
C LEU A 182 3.69 -8.53 -15.88
N LYS A 183 3.38 -9.74 -16.35
CA LYS A 183 4.40 -10.80 -16.60
C LYS A 183 5.37 -10.41 -17.71
N SER A 184 4.87 -9.79 -18.77
CA SER A 184 5.70 -9.29 -19.88
C SER A 184 6.69 -8.24 -19.38
N THR A 185 6.22 -7.26 -18.61
CA THR A 185 7.06 -6.19 -18.03
C THR A 185 8.08 -6.76 -17.03
N ALA A 186 7.69 -7.73 -16.20
CA ALA A 186 8.61 -8.38 -15.27
C ALA A 186 9.71 -9.20 -15.97
N SER A 187 9.41 -9.77 -17.13
CA SER A 187 10.39 -10.48 -17.96
C SER A 187 11.37 -9.50 -18.61
N ALA A 188 10.86 -8.40 -19.17
CA ALA A 188 11.70 -7.33 -19.71
C ALA A 188 12.65 -6.71 -18.65
N LEU A 189 12.20 -6.60 -17.38
CA LEU A 189 13.07 -6.21 -16.27
C LEU A 189 14.18 -7.22 -15.97
N ALA A 190 13.89 -8.52 -16.13
CA ALA A 190 14.90 -9.58 -15.97
C ALA A 190 15.99 -9.48 -17.04
N ASP A 191 15.57 -9.26 -18.29
CA ASP A 191 16.46 -9.17 -19.44
C ASP A 191 17.30 -7.89 -19.42
N LYS A 192 16.74 -6.78 -18.93
CA LYS A 192 17.45 -5.50 -18.79
C LYS A 192 18.49 -5.53 -17.67
N TYR A 193 18.26 -6.32 -16.62
CA TYR A 193 19.11 -6.35 -15.43
C TYR A 193 19.60 -7.77 -15.07
N PRO A 194 20.38 -8.44 -15.96
CA PRO A 194 20.98 -9.73 -15.63
C PRO A 194 21.98 -9.63 -14.46
N PRO A 195 22.27 -10.75 -13.79
CA PRO A 195 23.36 -10.85 -12.82
C PRO A 195 24.70 -10.39 -13.43
N GLY A 196 25.52 -9.70 -12.64
CA GLY A 196 26.86 -9.25 -13.07
C GLY A 196 26.96 -7.80 -13.49
N LEU A 197 25.84 -7.10 -13.71
CA LEU A 197 25.86 -5.67 -14.07
C LEU A 197 26.32 -4.75 -12.94
N CYS A 198 26.07 -5.14 -11.69
CA CYS A 198 26.43 -4.35 -10.53
C CYS A 198 27.81 -4.77 -10.00
N ALA A 199 28.75 -3.82 -9.95
CA ALA A 199 30.11 -4.07 -9.45
C ALA A 199 30.14 -4.58 -7.99
N MET A 200 29.21 -4.13 -7.13
CA MET A 200 29.11 -4.60 -5.75
C MET A 200 28.47 -6.00 -5.63
N HIS A 201 27.75 -6.43 -6.66
CA HIS A 201 26.87 -7.59 -6.61
C HIS A 201 26.97 -8.38 -7.93
N PRO A 202 28.12 -9.03 -8.20
CA PRO A 202 28.37 -9.68 -9.49
C PRO A 202 27.50 -10.93 -9.71
N THR A 203 26.97 -11.54 -8.64
CA THR A 203 26.22 -12.79 -8.70
C THR A 203 24.71 -12.61 -8.72
N VAL A 204 24.19 -11.41 -8.44
CA VAL A 204 22.75 -11.15 -8.34
C VAL A 204 22.29 -10.09 -9.32
N ALA A 205 21.07 -10.23 -9.83
CA ALA A 205 20.42 -9.21 -10.62
C ALA A 205 20.19 -7.98 -9.73
N CYS A 206 20.86 -6.86 -10.02
CA CYS A 206 20.85 -5.69 -9.15
C CYS A 206 20.69 -4.41 -9.95
N PHE A 207 19.70 -3.60 -9.58
CA PHE A 207 19.52 -2.25 -10.09
C PHE A 207 20.20 -1.23 -9.18
N HIS A 208 21.06 -0.39 -9.76
CA HIS A 208 21.77 0.68 -9.04
C HIS A 208 21.14 2.04 -9.31
N HIS A 209 20.49 2.61 -8.29
CA HIS A 209 19.96 3.96 -8.37
C HIS A 209 21.05 4.98 -8.05
N ARG A 210 21.70 5.50 -9.10
CA ARG A 210 22.85 6.42 -8.98
C ARG A 210 22.62 7.64 -8.07
N PRO A 211 21.47 8.36 -8.13
CA PRO A 211 21.28 9.57 -7.32
C PRO A 211 21.33 9.33 -5.81
N THR A 212 20.84 8.18 -5.33
CA THR A 212 20.82 7.84 -3.91
C THR A 212 21.87 6.81 -3.52
N ASN A 213 22.65 6.33 -4.50
CA ASN A 213 23.59 5.22 -4.36
C ASN A 213 22.98 3.97 -3.70
N LEU A 214 21.70 3.68 -3.97
CA LEU A 214 21.01 2.52 -3.43
C LEU A 214 21.01 1.37 -4.44
N HIS A 215 21.14 0.15 -3.93
CA HIS A 215 21.16 -1.08 -4.71
C HIS A 215 19.91 -1.91 -4.40
N PHE A 216 19.19 -2.31 -5.45
CA PHE A 216 17.95 -3.06 -5.33
C PHE A 216 18.16 -4.45 -5.92
N ASN A 217 17.97 -5.49 -5.10
CA ASN A 217 18.05 -6.88 -5.54
C ASN A 217 16.78 -7.24 -6.33
N LEU A 218 16.96 -7.66 -7.59
CA LEU A 218 15.92 -8.10 -8.52
C LEU A 218 15.94 -9.60 -8.81
N THR A 219 16.76 -10.37 -8.09
CA THR A 219 16.84 -11.83 -8.24
C THR A 219 15.47 -12.44 -7.97
N ASP A 220 14.80 -11.97 -6.92
CA ASP A 220 13.49 -12.45 -6.50
C ASP A 220 12.39 -12.00 -7.46
N ARG A 221 11.60 -12.96 -7.94
CA ARG A 221 10.43 -12.70 -8.80
C ARG A 221 9.42 -11.72 -8.15
N PRO A 222 9.08 -11.81 -6.85
CA PRO A 222 8.14 -10.88 -6.22
C PRO A 222 8.55 -9.39 -6.35
N ARG A 223 9.84 -9.07 -6.17
CA ARG A 223 10.32 -7.68 -6.28
C ARG A 223 10.18 -7.14 -7.70
N ARG A 224 10.47 -7.97 -8.72
CA ARG A 224 10.26 -7.62 -10.13
C ARG A 224 8.78 -7.41 -10.45
N LEU A 225 7.88 -8.24 -9.91
CA LEU A 225 6.44 -8.08 -10.11
C LEU A 225 5.90 -6.78 -9.48
N VAL A 226 6.35 -6.42 -8.28
CA VAL A 226 5.96 -5.14 -7.64
C VAL A 226 6.42 -3.93 -8.47
N TRP A 227 7.63 -3.98 -9.01
CA TRP A 227 8.12 -2.92 -9.89
C TRP A 227 7.35 -2.90 -11.22
N ALA A 228 7.15 -4.06 -11.85
CA ALA A 228 6.35 -4.18 -13.07
C ALA A 228 4.93 -3.61 -12.88
N ALA A 229 4.25 -3.94 -11.78
CA ALA A 229 2.96 -3.38 -11.44
C ALA A 229 3.01 -1.84 -11.35
N SER A 230 4.06 -1.29 -10.75
CA SER A 230 4.25 0.17 -10.65
C SER A 230 4.54 0.84 -12.00
N ILE A 231 5.12 0.11 -12.96
CA ILE A 231 5.31 0.58 -14.34
C ILE A 231 3.97 0.57 -15.07
N CYS A 232 3.18 -0.51 -14.93
CA CYS A 232 1.85 -0.60 -15.53
C CYS A 232 0.89 0.49 -15.02
N THR A 233 1.02 0.92 -13.77
CA THR A 233 0.22 2.03 -13.19
C THR A 233 0.77 3.42 -13.53
N GLY A 234 1.95 3.52 -14.18
CA GLY A 234 2.59 4.79 -14.51
C GLY A 234 3.30 5.49 -13.34
N ALA A 235 3.39 4.84 -12.17
CA ALA A 235 4.10 5.39 -11.01
C ALA A 235 5.64 5.25 -11.12
N ALA A 236 6.11 4.32 -11.96
CA ALA A 236 7.51 4.01 -12.17
C ALA A 236 7.84 3.87 -13.66
N THR A 237 9.14 3.87 -13.97
CA THR A 237 9.63 3.52 -15.32
C THR A 237 10.68 2.43 -15.19
N MET A 238 11.17 1.90 -16.32
CA MET A 238 12.26 0.93 -16.34
C MET A 238 13.55 1.44 -15.69
N GLU A 239 13.71 2.75 -15.53
CA GLU A 239 14.92 3.41 -15.00
C GLU A 239 14.65 4.16 -13.69
N LYS A 240 13.38 4.37 -13.36
CA LYS A 240 12.93 5.04 -12.16
C LYS A 240 12.15 4.06 -11.30
N ILE A 241 12.73 3.72 -10.16
CA ILE A 241 12.08 2.86 -9.17
C ILE A 241 10.82 3.56 -8.65
N PRO A 242 9.74 2.82 -8.36
CA PRO A 242 8.66 3.35 -7.55
C PRO A 242 9.21 3.77 -6.20
N ILE A 243 9.35 5.08 -5.98
CA ILE A 243 9.63 5.64 -4.65
C ILE A 243 8.30 5.63 -3.91
N GLY A 244 7.87 4.42 -3.52
CA GLY A 244 6.82 4.27 -2.53
C GLY A 244 7.37 4.78 -1.21
N SER A 245 6.91 5.96 -0.81
CA SER A 245 6.98 6.47 0.56
C SER A 245 6.64 5.36 1.54
N ASN A 246 7.68 4.82 2.21
CA ASN A 246 7.49 4.06 3.45
C ASN A 246 6.68 4.90 4.45
#